data_AF-A0A163KYH6-F1
#
_entry.id   AF-A0A163KYH6-F1
#
_cell.length_a   1.000
_cell.length_b   1.000
_cell.length_c   1.000
_cell.angle_alpha   90.00
_cell.angle_beta   90.00
_cell.angle_gamma   90.00
#
_symmetry.space_group_name_H-M   'P 1'
#
loop_
_entity.id
_entity.type
_entity.pdbx_description
1 polymer ?
#
loop_
_entity_poly.entity_id
_entity_poly.type
_entity_poly.pdbx_seq_one_letter_code
_entity_poly.pdbx_strand_id
1 'polypeptide(L)'
;MGFTDVKFKFPLTEATATATAAREMSYLQAQSFSSMDIHMSGKTCKSPHSFRSYKLRGEYEKPWLKDKRFKKGRINDVIVITFFALGCIVCAYILYDGYVMATPPGEYCLVMDDDFKSIDSNNWGYEIQIGGFGNGEFGWATDDPQNSFTDAEGLHIVPTLTTKSTSITETQLLDGHTLNLTAAGGGGSCTSPDVEMCSITSNDTLGYVLPPVRSARITTKGRKAIKYGRVEVVAKMPKGDWLWPAIWMMPEDSVYGAWPASGEIDIAESRGNDYKYPRGRDSVVSTLHWGPDYQHDGYMTTYGTKFLKRTDYSDRFFTYGLEWNKDYIFTYVGNRLKQVFYLDFKEKEPFWQKGNFQGMATGNGTLITNPWLKAGNAIAPFDQKFYLILNVAVGAQNGWFYDGKYNKPWVDGSTSAARDFWKAKDQWLPTWGEGNDRGMTVKSVKMWQQGKC
;
A
#
# COMPACT_ATOMS: atom_id res chain seq x y z
N MET A 1 4.51 19.26 46.72
CA MET A 1 3.10 19.34 46.27
C MET A 1 3.10 18.84 44.82
N GLY A 2 2.94 17.56 44.50
CA GLY A 2 1.99 16.57 45.00
C GLY A 2 0.75 16.54 44.12
N PHE A 3 0.88 16.21 42.82
CA PHE A 3 -0.26 15.98 41.93
C PHE A 3 -0.53 14.48 41.85
N THR A 4 -1.55 14.05 42.58
CA THR A 4 -2.07 12.68 42.60
C THR A 4 -3.12 12.47 41.51
N ASP A 5 -3.09 11.24 40.99
CA ASP A 5 -4.00 10.59 40.06
C ASP A 5 -5.49 10.87 40.29
N VAL A 6 -6.21 11.13 39.20
CA VAL A 6 -7.68 11.02 39.14
C VAL A 6 -8.04 9.81 38.26
N LYS A 7 -8.44 8.71 38.90
CA LYS A 7 -9.03 7.53 38.25
C LYS A 7 -10.53 7.72 38.10
N PHE A 8 -11.04 7.64 36.87
CA PHE A 8 -12.48 7.54 36.60
C PHE A 8 -12.90 6.07 36.57
N LYS A 9 -13.79 5.68 37.49
CA LYS A 9 -14.55 4.42 37.47
C LYS A 9 -15.87 4.65 36.74
N PHE A 10 -16.15 3.86 35.71
CA PHE A 10 -17.50 3.74 35.14
C PHE A 10 -18.13 2.42 35.62
N PRO A 11 -19.38 2.43 36.10
CA PRO A 11 -20.11 1.20 36.39
C PRO A 11 -20.60 0.56 35.08
N LEU A 12 -20.31 -0.74 34.94
CA LEU A 12 -20.91 -1.62 33.93
C LEU A 12 -22.31 -2.01 34.43
N THR A 13 -23.34 -1.69 33.65
CA THR A 13 -24.66 -2.31 33.78
C THR A 13 -24.90 -3.20 32.57
N GLU A 14 -25.08 -4.49 32.85
CA GLU A 14 -25.52 -5.52 31.91
C GLU A 14 -26.92 -5.20 31.38
N ALA A 15 -27.10 -5.36 30.07
CA ALA A 15 -28.41 -5.53 29.46
C ALA A 15 -28.29 -6.62 28.40
N THR A 16 -28.79 -7.80 28.76
CA THR A 16 -29.09 -8.93 27.89
C THR A 16 -30.30 -8.58 27.01
N ALA A 17 -30.16 -8.74 25.70
CA ALA A 17 -31.32 -8.90 24.81
C ALA A 17 -30.95 -9.81 23.64
N THR A 18 -31.67 -10.92 23.59
CA THR A 18 -31.60 -12.04 22.68
C THR A 18 -32.04 -11.70 21.26
N ALA A 19 -31.46 -12.41 20.30
CA ALA A 19 -31.71 -12.35 18.87
C ALA A 19 -32.98 -13.12 18.44
N THR A 20 -33.63 -12.62 17.37
CA THR A 20 -34.34 -13.40 16.32
C THR A 20 -34.62 -12.43 15.15
N ALA A 21 -33.96 -12.61 13.99
CA ALA A 21 -34.45 -13.27 12.77
C ALA A 21 -35.58 -12.47 12.07
N ALA A 22 -35.65 -12.22 10.75
CA ALA A 22 -34.86 -12.55 9.56
C ALA A 22 -35.51 -11.76 8.38
N ARG A 23 -34.81 -11.68 7.23
CA ARG A 23 -35.33 -11.38 5.85
C ARG A 23 -35.95 -9.98 5.64
N GLU A 24 -35.65 -9.18 4.62
CA GLU A 24 -35.20 -9.39 3.24
C GLU A 24 -34.35 -8.19 2.75
N MET A 25 -33.30 -8.44 1.96
CA MET A 25 -32.68 -7.42 1.11
C MET A 25 -33.01 -7.73 -0.36
N SER A 26 -33.78 -6.85 -0.99
CA SER A 26 -33.99 -6.84 -2.43
C SER A 26 -33.94 -5.40 -2.95
N TYR A 27 -32.98 -5.18 -3.84
CA TYR A 27 -32.99 -4.27 -4.99
C TYR A 27 -33.49 -2.82 -4.80
N LEU A 28 -32.56 -1.88 -4.64
CA LEU A 28 -32.76 -0.50 -5.09
C LEU A 28 -32.21 -0.35 -6.51
N GLN A 29 -33.09 -0.47 -7.50
CA GLN A 29 -32.88 0.00 -8.86
C GLN A 29 -33.69 1.29 -9.04
N ALA A 30 -33.02 2.30 -9.58
CA ALA A 30 -33.56 3.63 -9.81
C ALA A 30 -34.82 3.61 -10.68
N GLN A 31 -35.88 4.28 -10.25
CA GLN A 31 -36.95 4.76 -11.12
C GLN A 31 -37.33 6.19 -10.76
N SER A 32 -37.48 6.97 -11.83
CA SER A 32 -37.90 8.36 -11.88
C SER A 32 -39.29 8.56 -11.29
N PHE A 33 -39.42 9.55 -10.41
CA PHE A 33 -40.73 10.05 -10.01
C PHE A 33 -41.06 11.32 -10.80
N SER A 34 -41.73 11.10 -11.93
CA SER A 34 -42.63 12.06 -12.54
C SER A 34 -43.95 12.07 -11.76
N SER A 35 -44.53 13.27 -11.66
CA SER A 35 -45.80 13.69 -11.05
C SER A 35 -46.86 12.60 -10.81
N MET A 36 -47.28 12.45 -9.55
CA MET A 36 -48.64 12.02 -9.21
C MET A 36 -49.19 12.87 -8.07
N ASP A 37 -50.36 13.44 -8.36
CA ASP A 37 -51.13 14.37 -7.56
C ASP A 37 -51.53 13.81 -6.18
N ILE A 38 -51.12 14.51 -5.13
CA ILE A 38 -51.78 14.39 -3.82
C ILE A 38 -52.97 15.34 -3.85
N HIS A 39 -54.17 14.75 -3.89
CA HIS A 39 -55.44 15.45 -3.71
C HIS A 39 -55.53 15.98 -2.27
N MET A 40 -54.98 17.16 -2.03
CA MET A 40 -55.16 17.87 -0.76
C MET A 40 -56.55 18.50 -0.74
N SER A 41 -57.45 17.85 0.00
CA SER A 41 -58.70 18.44 0.48
C SER A 41 -58.45 19.85 1.00
N GLY A 42 -59.19 20.81 0.43
CA GLY A 42 -59.03 22.23 0.66
C GLY A 42 -59.13 22.61 2.14
N LYS A 43 -57.97 22.77 2.78
CA LYS A 43 -57.81 23.70 3.90
C LYS A 43 -56.77 24.70 3.48
N THR A 44 -57.23 25.88 3.07
CA THR A 44 -56.39 27.05 2.92
C THR A 44 -55.66 27.26 4.24
N CYS A 45 -54.35 27.02 4.26
CA CYS A 45 -53.50 27.35 5.38
C CYS A 45 -53.50 28.88 5.48
N LYS A 46 -54.39 29.44 6.31
CA LYS A 46 -54.40 30.88 6.61
C LYS A 46 -53.01 31.22 7.13
N SER A 47 -52.35 32.19 6.48
CA SER A 47 -51.05 32.69 6.93
C SER A 47 -51.14 32.95 8.44
N PRO A 48 -50.13 32.57 9.24
CA PRO A 48 -50.17 32.82 10.67
C PRO A 48 -50.47 34.30 10.88
N HIS A 49 -51.57 34.61 11.58
CA HIS A 49 -51.93 35.97 11.89
C HIS A 49 -50.74 36.58 12.63
N SER A 50 -50.04 37.53 12.00
CA SER A 50 -48.99 38.26 12.70
C SER A 50 -49.63 38.90 13.92
N PHE A 51 -49.02 38.73 15.08
CA PHE A 51 -49.53 39.30 16.32
C PHE A 51 -49.62 40.82 16.15
N ARG A 52 -50.84 41.32 15.92
CA ARG A 52 -51.15 42.74 15.90
C ARG A 52 -51.64 43.11 17.30
N SER A 53 -50.75 43.72 18.08
CA SER A 53 -51.12 44.26 19.38
C SER A 53 -52.34 45.18 19.24
N TYR A 54 -53.39 44.92 20.02
CA TYR A 54 -54.58 45.78 20.06
C TYR A 54 -54.28 47.19 20.59
N LYS A 55 -53.15 47.38 21.29
CA LYS A 55 -52.73 48.64 21.90
C LYS A 55 -51.83 49.51 21.01
N LEU A 56 -51.25 48.96 19.94
CA LEU A 56 -50.34 49.68 19.03
C LEU A 56 -50.86 49.53 17.60
N ARG A 57 -51.82 50.39 17.23
CA ARG A 57 -52.39 50.45 15.88
C ARG A 57 -52.02 51.80 15.24
N GLY A 58 -51.44 51.77 14.04
CA GLY A 58 -50.95 52.98 13.33
C GLY A 58 -49.42 53.12 13.36
N GLU A 59 -48.89 54.29 12.97
CA GLU A 59 -47.49 54.63 13.20
C GLU A 59 -47.27 54.86 14.69
N TYR A 60 -46.48 54.00 15.33
CA TYR A 60 -46.09 54.13 16.72
C TYR A 60 -44.60 54.45 16.79
N GLU A 61 -44.22 55.34 17.71
CA GLU A 61 -42.81 55.62 17.92
C GLU A 61 -42.09 54.36 18.39
N LYS A 62 -40.98 54.05 17.73
CA LYS A 62 -40.07 52.95 18.06
C LYS A 62 -38.77 53.52 18.64
N PRO A 63 -38.80 54.10 19.86
CA PRO A 63 -37.62 54.79 20.42
C PRO A 63 -36.41 53.87 20.60
N TRP A 64 -36.60 52.55 20.70
CA TRP A 64 -35.51 51.57 20.69
C TRP A 64 -34.72 51.52 19.36
N LEU A 65 -35.31 51.94 18.24
CA LEU A 65 -34.56 52.12 16.99
C LEU A 65 -33.64 53.35 17.03
N LYS A 66 -33.95 54.35 17.87
CA LYS A 66 -33.13 55.52 18.14
C LYS A 66 -32.08 55.25 19.25
N ASP A 67 -32.22 54.16 20.02
CA ASP A 67 -31.28 53.77 21.09
C ASP A 67 -29.95 53.26 20.52
N LYS A 68 -28.85 53.91 20.90
CA LYS A 68 -27.48 53.56 20.47
C LYS A 68 -27.07 52.15 20.93
N ARG A 69 -27.66 51.59 21.98
CA ARG A 69 -27.38 50.23 22.50
C ARG A 69 -27.87 49.14 21.55
N PHE A 70 -28.99 49.36 20.85
CA PHE A 70 -29.52 48.41 19.86
C PHE A 70 -28.66 48.33 18.59
N LYS A 71 -27.98 49.43 18.23
CA LYS A 71 -26.99 49.43 17.12
C LYS A 71 -25.79 48.54 17.42
N LYS A 72 -25.34 48.47 18.69
CA LYS A 72 -24.23 47.58 19.10
C LYS A 72 -24.59 46.10 18.92
N GLY A 73 -25.82 45.70 19.27
CA GLY A 73 -26.31 44.33 19.04
C GLY A 73 -26.32 43.96 17.56
N ARG A 74 -26.84 44.83 16.69
CA ARG A 74 -26.84 44.60 15.23
C ARG A 74 -25.44 44.53 14.63
N ILE A 75 -24.49 45.31 15.13
CA ILE A 75 -23.09 45.23 14.69
C ILE A 75 -22.49 43.89 15.10
N ASN A 76 -22.77 43.41 16.31
CA ASN A 76 -22.34 42.09 16.76
C ASN A 76 -22.95 40.97 15.91
N ASP A 77 -24.25 41.03 15.60
CA ASP A 77 -24.91 40.05 14.74
C ASP A 77 -24.29 40.04 13.32
N VAL A 78 -24.00 41.23 12.77
CA VAL A 78 -23.30 41.34 11.48
C VAL A 78 -21.91 40.70 11.56
N ILE A 79 -21.13 40.99 12.60
CA ILE A 79 -19.81 40.38 12.79
C ILE A 79 -19.92 38.85 12.86
N VAL A 80 -20.84 38.32 13.65
CA VAL A 80 -21.05 36.87 13.80
C VAL A 80 -21.49 36.23 12.48
N ILE A 81 -22.44 36.83 11.77
CA ILE A 81 -22.91 36.35 10.47
C ILE A 81 -21.78 36.40 9.44
N THR A 82 -20.98 37.46 9.44
CA THR A 82 -19.81 37.58 8.54
C THR A 82 -18.79 36.48 8.82
N PHE A 83 -18.43 36.23 10.09
CA PHE A 83 -17.51 35.14 10.42
C PHE A 83 -18.07 33.76 10.09
N PHE A 84 -19.38 33.54 10.30
CA PHE A 84 -20.04 32.31 9.89
C PHE A 84 -20.01 32.12 8.36
N ALA A 85 -20.33 33.16 7.60
CA ALA A 85 -20.25 33.14 6.14
C ALA A 85 -18.83 32.89 5.63
N LEU A 86 -17.82 33.55 6.23
CA LEU A 86 -16.41 33.30 5.93
C LEU A 86 -16.03 31.84 6.25
N GLY A 87 -16.49 31.30 7.37
CA GLY A 87 -16.31 29.89 7.73
C GLY A 87 -16.90 28.95 6.66
N CYS A 88 -18.12 29.22 6.21
CA CYS A 88 -18.76 28.45 5.13
C CYS A 88 -17.98 28.55 3.81
N ILE A 89 -17.45 29.73 3.46
CA ILE A 89 -16.62 29.91 2.26
C ILE A 89 -15.33 29.09 2.36
N VAL A 90 -14.66 29.12 3.52
CA VAL A 90 -13.44 28.32 3.74
C VAL A 90 -13.75 26.82 3.68
N CYS A 91 -14.85 26.37 4.29
CA CYS A 91 -15.28 24.97 4.18
C CYS A 91 -15.57 24.57 2.73
N ALA A 92 -16.29 25.41 1.97
CA ALA A 92 -16.57 25.16 0.57
C ALA A 92 -15.28 25.09 -0.27
N TYR A 93 -14.31 25.97 0.00
CA TYR A 93 -13.01 25.94 -0.64
C TYR A 93 -12.24 24.65 -0.33
N ILE A 94 -12.18 24.22 0.93
CA ILE A 94 -11.51 22.96 1.31
C ILE A 94 -12.17 21.75 0.64
N LEU A 95 -13.51 21.72 0.57
CA LEU A 95 -14.23 20.64 -0.12
C LEU A 95 -13.96 20.65 -1.63
N TYR A 96 -13.92 21.84 -2.25
CA TYR A 96 -13.59 22.00 -3.66
C TYR A 96 -12.15 21.56 -3.96
N ASP A 97 -11.19 22.01 -3.16
CA ASP A 97 -9.78 21.64 -3.29
C ASP A 97 -9.59 20.12 -3.14
N GLY A 98 -10.23 19.52 -2.12
CA GLY A 98 -10.23 18.07 -1.94
C GLY A 98 -10.87 17.30 -3.11
N TYR A 99 -11.95 17.83 -3.71
CA TYR A 99 -12.57 17.26 -4.90
C TYR A 99 -11.65 17.32 -6.13
N VAL A 100 -10.99 18.46 -6.34
CA VAL A 100 -10.03 18.64 -7.43
C VAL A 100 -8.84 17.70 -7.25
N MET A 101 -8.28 17.56 -6.04
CA MET A 101 -7.18 16.63 -5.76
C MET A 101 -7.57 15.14 -5.89
N ALA A 102 -8.84 14.82 -5.61
CA ALA A 102 -9.39 13.48 -5.79
C ALA A 102 -9.63 13.12 -7.26
N THR A 103 -9.71 14.11 -8.15
CA THR A 103 -9.96 13.90 -9.58
C THR A 103 -8.61 13.80 -10.32
N PRO A 104 -8.30 12.67 -11.00
CA PRO A 104 -7.06 12.54 -11.74
C PRO A 104 -6.91 13.66 -12.80
N PRO A 105 -5.78 14.37 -12.88
CA PRO A 105 -5.59 15.40 -13.89
C PRO A 105 -5.34 14.76 -15.27
N GLY A 106 -6.28 14.99 -16.19
CA GLY A 106 -6.14 14.63 -17.60
C GLY A 106 -6.85 13.33 -18.02
N GLU A 107 -6.64 12.95 -19.27
CA GLU A 107 -7.19 11.72 -19.84
C GLU A 107 -6.30 10.52 -19.49
N TYR A 108 -6.91 9.37 -19.21
CA TYR A 108 -6.22 8.13 -18.85
C TYR A 108 -6.70 7.00 -19.76
N CYS A 109 -5.76 6.27 -20.35
CA CYS A 109 -6.03 5.08 -21.15
C CYS A 109 -5.88 3.81 -20.30
N LEU A 110 -6.87 2.93 -20.31
CA LEU A 110 -6.81 1.65 -19.61
C LEU A 110 -5.83 0.70 -20.33
N VAL A 111 -4.81 0.24 -19.61
CA VAL A 111 -3.75 -0.65 -20.14
C VAL A 111 -3.97 -2.10 -19.71
N MET A 112 -4.49 -2.27 -18.49
CA MET A 112 -4.75 -3.56 -17.89
C MET A 112 -5.90 -3.44 -16.89
N ASP A 113 -6.82 -4.40 -16.93
CA ASP A 113 -7.89 -4.61 -15.95
C ASP A 113 -8.03 -6.11 -15.75
N ASP A 114 -7.58 -6.60 -14.60
CA ASP A 114 -7.54 -8.01 -14.27
C ASP A 114 -8.29 -8.23 -12.97
N ASP A 115 -9.33 -9.07 -13.03
CA ASP A 115 -10.15 -9.47 -11.88
C ASP A 115 -9.79 -10.88 -11.36
N PHE A 116 -8.70 -11.46 -11.88
CA PHE A 116 -8.16 -12.75 -11.47
C PHE A 116 -9.16 -13.91 -11.50
N LYS A 117 -10.05 -13.95 -12.50
CA LYS A 117 -10.79 -15.19 -12.84
C LYS A 117 -9.83 -16.36 -13.15
N SER A 118 -8.67 -16.03 -13.71
CA SER A 118 -7.53 -16.91 -13.93
C SER A 118 -6.26 -16.06 -14.02
N ILE A 119 -5.08 -16.67 -13.88
CA ILE A 119 -3.81 -15.97 -14.12
C ILE A 119 -3.57 -15.90 -15.64
N ASP A 120 -3.91 -14.77 -16.27
CA ASP A 120 -3.75 -14.57 -17.72
C ASP A 120 -2.26 -14.38 -18.09
N SER A 121 -1.74 -15.26 -18.93
CA SER A 121 -0.35 -15.23 -19.39
C SER A 121 -0.01 -14.04 -20.29
N ASN A 122 -1.02 -13.35 -20.85
CA ASN A 122 -0.85 -12.09 -21.57
C ASN A 122 -0.57 -10.91 -20.63
N ASN A 123 -0.95 -11.03 -19.36
CA ASN A 123 -0.74 -10.02 -18.34
C ASN A 123 0.43 -10.37 -17.43
N TRP A 124 0.55 -11.65 -17.06
CA TRP A 124 1.45 -12.12 -16.01
C TRP A 124 2.46 -13.16 -16.48
N GLY A 125 3.68 -13.06 -15.95
CA GLY A 125 4.69 -14.11 -15.90
C GLY A 125 5.16 -14.33 -14.47
N TYR A 126 6.15 -15.20 -14.30
CA TYR A 126 6.76 -15.54 -13.02
C TYR A 126 8.24 -15.18 -13.01
N GLU A 127 8.74 -14.77 -11.85
CA GLU A 127 10.16 -14.73 -11.57
C GLU A 127 10.50 -15.90 -10.65
N ILE A 128 11.22 -16.89 -11.19
CA ILE A 128 11.54 -18.15 -10.52
C ILE A 128 13.03 -18.16 -10.23
N GLN A 129 13.38 -18.12 -8.95
CA GLN A 129 14.76 -18.22 -8.47
C GLN A 129 14.81 -18.55 -6.97
N ILE A 130 16.01 -18.88 -6.51
CA ILE A 130 16.31 -19.33 -5.13
C ILE A 130 17.38 -18.50 -4.41
N GLY A 131 17.96 -17.49 -5.08
CA GLY A 131 19.07 -16.70 -4.54
C GLY A 131 18.67 -15.46 -3.72
N GLY A 132 17.43 -15.39 -3.23
CA GLY A 132 17.03 -14.36 -2.26
C GLY A 132 16.85 -12.94 -2.81
N PHE A 133 16.76 -12.76 -4.14
CA PHE A 133 16.40 -11.50 -4.82
C PHE A 133 17.18 -10.25 -4.35
N GLY A 134 18.45 -10.41 -3.95
CA GLY A 134 19.28 -9.30 -3.45
C GLY A 134 18.96 -8.82 -2.03
N ASN A 135 17.89 -9.35 -1.42
CA ASN A 135 17.45 -9.06 -0.06
C ASN A 135 17.86 -10.14 0.97
N GLY A 136 18.39 -11.26 0.48
CA GLY A 136 18.68 -12.43 1.31
C GLY A 136 17.41 -13.04 1.90
N GLU A 137 16.29 -12.99 1.17
CA GLU A 137 15.06 -13.68 1.58
C GLU A 137 15.25 -15.21 1.55
N PHE A 138 14.53 -15.93 2.41
CA PHE A 138 14.66 -17.37 2.59
C PHE A 138 13.67 -18.17 1.72
N GLY A 139 13.01 -17.47 0.78
CA GLY A 139 12.01 -18.02 -0.11
C GLY A 139 12.59 -18.50 -1.44
N TRP A 140 12.01 -19.56 -1.97
CA TRP A 140 12.10 -19.97 -3.36
C TRP A 140 10.83 -19.54 -4.10
N ALA A 141 10.93 -18.62 -5.05
CA ALA A 141 9.81 -18.22 -5.88
C ALA A 141 9.54 -19.26 -6.99
N THR A 142 8.27 -19.67 -7.15
CA THR A 142 7.83 -20.71 -8.09
C THR A 142 6.55 -20.30 -8.83
N ASP A 143 6.20 -21.06 -9.86
CA ASP A 143 4.91 -21.03 -10.57
C ASP A 143 3.96 -22.17 -10.16
N ASP A 144 4.25 -22.85 -9.05
CA ASP A 144 3.46 -23.98 -8.56
C ASP A 144 2.06 -23.53 -8.14
N PRO A 145 0.99 -24.25 -8.56
CA PRO A 145 -0.38 -23.96 -8.14
C PRO A 145 -0.62 -23.98 -6.63
N GLN A 146 0.28 -24.56 -5.84
CA GLN A 146 0.23 -24.48 -4.37
C GLN A 146 0.62 -23.10 -3.83
N ASN A 147 1.39 -22.32 -4.60
CA ASN A 147 1.91 -21.02 -4.19
C ASN A 147 1.23 -19.85 -4.91
N SER A 148 0.73 -20.06 -6.13
CA SER A 148 -0.03 -19.06 -6.88
C SER A 148 -1.23 -19.68 -7.59
N PHE A 149 -2.44 -19.31 -7.18
CA PHE A 149 -3.68 -19.82 -7.76
C PHE A 149 -4.81 -18.80 -7.62
N THR A 150 -5.91 -19.03 -8.33
CA THR A 150 -7.09 -18.15 -8.31
C THR A 150 -8.33 -18.89 -7.83
N ASP A 151 -9.15 -18.21 -7.03
CA ASP A 151 -10.49 -18.67 -6.67
C ASP A 151 -11.51 -17.50 -6.70
N ALA A 152 -12.65 -17.64 -6.02
CA ALA A 152 -13.70 -16.61 -5.97
C ALA A 152 -13.27 -15.29 -5.29
N GLU A 153 -12.22 -15.29 -4.46
CA GLU A 153 -11.68 -14.09 -3.80
C GLU A 153 -10.64 -13.36 -4.66
N GLY A 154 -10.09 -14.04 -5.68
CA GLY A 154 -9.08 -13.53 -6.61
C GLY A 154 -7.83 -14.40 -6.63
N LEU A 155 -6.69 -13.78 -6.93
CA LEU A 155 -5.37 -14.41 -6.89
C LEU A 155 -4.90 -14.57 -5.44
N HIS A 156 -4.29 -15.71 -5.14
CA HIS A 156 -3.62 -15.99 -3.88
C HIS A 156 -2.14 -16.24 -4.12
N ILE A 157 -1.28 -15.54 -3.37
CA ILE A 157 0.16 -15.80 -3.29
C ILE A 157 0.45 -16.33 -1.89
N VAL A 158 0.60 -17.65 -1.76
CA VAL A 158 0.61 -18.37 -0.48
C VAL A 158 1.95 -19.06 -0.25
N PRO A 159 2.72 -18.65 0.78
CA PRO A 159 3.93 -19.36 1.15
C PRO A 159 3.65 -20.76 1.72
N THR A 160 4.47 -21.74 1.33
CA THR A 160 4.41 -23.14 1.80
C THR A 160 5.79 -23.61 2.24
N LEU A 161 5.87 -24.54 3.21
CA LEU A 161 7.15 -25.13 3.56
C LEU A 161 7.65 -26.01 2.41
N THR A 162 8.93 -25.91 2.07
CA THR A 162 9.55 -26.73 1.01
C THR A 162 9.34 -28.22 1.26
N THR A 163 9.44 -28.66 2.51
CA THR A 163 9.24 -30.07 2.91
C THR A 163 7.79 -30.55 2.87
N LYS A 164 6.83 -29.63 2.70
CA LYS A 164 5.40 -29.95 2.61
C LYS A 164 4.88 -29.88 1.18
N SER A 165 5.46 -29.03 0.34
CA SER A 165 5.04 -28.85 -1.06
C SER A 165 5.95 -29.54 -2.08
N THR A 166 7.02 -30.21 -1.62
CA THR A 166 7.93 -31.00 -2.47
C THR A 166 8.27 -32.35 -1.84
N SER A 167 9.01 -33.20 -2.57
CA SER A 167 9.58 -34.44 -2.04
C SER A 167 10.87 -34.25 -1.23
N ILE A 168 11.36 -33.01 -1.08
CA ILE A 168 12.58 -32.70 -0.32
C ILE A 168 12.33 -32.97 1.17
N THR A 169 13.10 -33.89 1.73
CA THR A 169 13.06 -34.20 3.16
C THR A 169 13.77 -33.14 3.99
N GLU A 170 13.49 -33.09 5.30
CA GLU A 170 14.20 -32.18 6.22
C GLU A 170 15.71 -32.45 6.24
N THR A 171 16.14 -33.70 6.12
CA THR A 171 17.57 -34.04 6.02
C THR A 171 18.19 -33.45 4.76
N GLN A 172 17.52 -33.57 3.61
CA GLN A 172 18.01 -33.00 2.34
C GLN A 172 18.01 -31.46 2.36
N LEU A 173 17.00 -30.85 2.97
CA LEU A 173 16.95 -29.40 3.15
C LEU A 173 18.17 -28.89 3.92
N LEU A 174 18.58 -29.64 4.94
CA LEU A 174 19.67 -29.25 5.84
C LEU A 174 21.05 -29.65 5.34
N ASP A 175 21.19 -30.76 4.61
CA ASP A 175 22.51 -31.26 4.23
C ASP A 175 22.50 -32.15 2.97
N GLY A 176 23.60 -32.08 2.21
CA GLY A 176 23.96 -33.07 1.19
C GLY A 176 23.03 -33.15 -0.03
N HIS A 177 22.21 -32.13 -0.29
CA HIS A 177 21.28 -32.12 -1.41
C HIS A 177 21.48 -30.89 -2.30
N THR A 178 21.38 -31.10 -3.62
CA THR A 178 21.43 -30.01 -4.59
C THR A 178 20.06 -29.80 -5.20
N LEU A 179 19.49 -28.61 -5.00
CA LEU A 179 18.34 -28.13 -5.73
C LEU A 179 18.82 -27.37 -6.96
N ASN A 180 18.50 -27.86 -8.16
CA ASN A 180 18.94 -27.26 -9.43
C ASN A 180 17.74 -27.04 -10.36
N LEU A 181 17.43 -25.77 -10.61
CA LEU A 181 16.30 -25.31 -11.43
C LEU A 181 16.69 -25.00 -12.89
N THR A 182 17.97 -25.17 -13.24
CA THR A 182 18.45 -24.93 -14.60
C THR A 182 17.91 -25.97 -15.57
N ALA A 183 17.99 -25.69 -16.88
CA ALA A 183 17.64 -26.67 -17.91
C ALA A 183 18.51 -27.94 -17.80
N ALA A 184 19.79 -27.79 -17.41
CA ALA A 184 20.71 -28.91 -17.18
C ALA A 184 20.31 -29.76 -15.95
N GLY A 185 19.61 -29.17 -14.98
CA GLY A 185 19.01 -29.86 -13.83
C GLY A 185 17.68 -30.57 -14.15
N GLY A 186 17.21 -30.52 -15.40
CA GLY A 186 15.99 -31.19 -15.87
C GLY A 186 14.70 -30.39 -15.71
N GLY A 187 14.71 -29.28 -14.95
CA GLY A 187 13.53 -28.45 -14.68
C GLY A 187 13.39 -27.22 -15.57
N GLY A 188 14.49 -26.54 -15.89
CA GLY A 188 14.49 -25.36 -16.78
C GLY A 188 13.58 -24.21 -16.37
N SER A 189 13.08 -24.20 -15.13
CA SER A 189 12.08 -23.23 -14.67
C SER A 189 12.69 -21.93 -14.17
N CYS A 190 13.99 -21.91 -13.83
CA CYS A 190 14.64 -20.69 -13.36
C CYS A 190 14.60 -19.60 -14.44
N THR A 191 14.17 -18.40 -14.06
CA THR A 191 14.08 -17.25 -14.98
C THR A 191 15.26 -16.30 -14.87
N SER A 192 16.15 -16.51 -13.90
CA SER A 192 17.37 -15.72 -13.76
C SER A 192 18.44 -16.17 -14.76
N PRO A 193 19.19 -15.24 -15.40
CA PRO A 193 20.35 -15.61 -16.19
C PRO A 193 21.54 -16.07 -15.34
N ASP A 194 21.55 -15.79 -14.03
CA ASP A 194 22.63 -16.16 -13.13
C ASP A 194 22.42 -17.55 -12.52
N VAL A 195 23.35 -18.47 -12.76
CA VAL A 195 23.26 -19.87 -12.31
C VAL A 195 23.20 -19.98 -10.78
N GLU A 196 23.85 -19.07 -10.06
CA GLU A 196 23.82 -19.00 -8.59
C GLU A 196 22.41 -18.70 -8.04
N MET A 197 21.56 -18.06 -8.84
CA MET A 197 20.16 -17.82 -8.50
C MET A 197 19.26 -19.02 -8.82
N CYS A 198 19.81 -20.05 -9.49
CA CYS A 198 19.08 -21.20 -10.00
C CYS A 198 19.50 -22.54 -9.39
N SER A 199 20.65 -22.60 -8.71
CA SER A 199 21.16 -23.84 -8.11
C SER A 199 21.78 -23.57 -6.75
N ILE A 200 21.41 -24.38 -5.75
CA ILE A 200 21.96 -24.32 -4.40
C ILE A 200 22.17 -25.73 -3.86
N THR A 201 23.22 -25.90 -3.05
CA THR A 201 23.51 -27.16 -2.36
C THR A 201 23.49 -26.94 -0.87
N SER A 202 22.71 -27.74 -0.14
CA SER A 202 22.70 -27.75 1.31
C SER A 202 23.98 -28.38 1.87
N ASN A 203 24.49 -27.80 2.94
CA ASN A 203 25.70 -28.23 3.62
C ASN A 203 25.64 -27.78 5.09
N ASP A 204 25.44 -28.72 6.01
CA ASP A 204 25.27 -28.41 7.43
C ASP A 204 26.55 -27.83 8.06
N THR A 205 27.73 -28.28 7.59
CA THR A 205 29.03 -27.78 8.07
C THR A 205 29.21 -26.30 7.75
N LEU A 206 28.78 -25.86 6.57
CA LEU A 206 28.83 -24.46 6.14
C LEU A 206 27.61 -23.65 6.61
N GLY A 207 26.56 -24.32 7.07
CA GLY A 207 25.30 -23.71 7.50
C GLY A 207 24.38 -23.30 6.35
N TYR A 208 24.68 -23.71 5.12
CA TYR A 208 23.85 -23.47 3.95
C TYR A 208 22.72 -24.48 3.89
N VAL A 209 21.51 -23.99 3.73
CA VAL A 209 20.31 -24.82 3.61
C VAL A 209 19.61 -24.50 2.30
N LEU A 210 18.85 -25.44 1.78
CA LEU A 210 17.92 -25.13 0.70
C LEU A 210 16.89 -24.11 1.23
N PRO A 211 16.32 -23.24 0.37
CA PRO A 211 15.27 -22.33 0.78
C PRO A 211 14.16 -23.07 1.55
N PRO A 212 13.95 -22.76 2.84
CA PRO A 212 13.01 -23.50 3.67
C PRO A 212 11.55 -23.33 3.28
N VAL A 213 11.25 -22.28 2.51
CA VAL A 213 9.91 -21.88 2.13
C VAL A 213 9.85 -21.68 0.61
N ARG A 214 8.72 -22.08 0.02
CA ARG A 214 8.34 -21.77 -1.36
C ARG A 214 7.24 -20.72 -1.36
N SER A 215 7.29 -19.80 -2.32
CA SER A 215 6.28 -18.76 -2.52
C SER A 215 6.15 -18.47 -4.02
N ALA A 216 5.46 -17.41 -4.41
CA ALA A 216 5.39 -16.94 -5.78
C ALA A 216 5.72 -15.45 -5.90
N ARG A 217 6.28 -15.09 -7.05
CA ARG A 217 6.56 -13.72 -7.47
C ARG A 217 6.11 -13.59 -8.92
N ILE A 218 4.97 -12.93 -9.11
CA ILE A 218 4.39 -12.71 -10.43
C ILE A 218 4.69 -11.31 -10.91
N THR A 219 4.86 -11.16 -12.21
CA THR A 219 5.35 -9.93 -12.82
C THR A 219 4.64 -9.64 -14.14
N THR A 220 4.43 -8.36 -14.44
CA THR A 220 3.93 -7.93 -15.76
C THR A 220 5.05 -7.59 -16.74
N LYS A 221 6.32 -7.87 -16.39
CA LYS A 221 7.49 -7.64 -17.24
C LYS A 221 7.33 -8.28 -18.62
N GLY A 222 7.69 -7.54 -19.67
CA GLY A 222 7.57 -7.96 -21.06
C GLY A 222 6.13 -8.06 -21.57
N ARG A 223 5.14 -7.65 -20.77
CA ARG A 223 3.70 -7.81 -21.07
C ARG A 223 2.97 -6.48 -20.92
N LYS A 224 2.95 -5.92 -19.71
CA LYS A 224 2.27 -4.66 -19.37
C LYS A 224 3.22 -3.80 -18.56
N ALA A 225 3.48 -2.60 -19.08
CA ALA A 225 4.23 -1.57 -18.38
C ALA A 225 3.63 -0.20 -18.74
N ILE A 226 3.69 0.76 -17.82
CA ILE A 226 3.22 2.13 -18.06
C ILE A 226 4.32 3.14 -17.72
N LYS A 227 4.33 4.24 -18.45
CA LYS A 227 5.10 5.44 -18.11
C LYS A 227 4.10 6.54 -17.82
N TYR A 228 4.09 7.01 -16.58
CA TYR A 228 3.09 7.93 -16.04
C TYR A 228 1.68 7.35 -16.09
N GLY A 229 0.94 7.52 -15.01
CA GLY A 229 -0.36 6.91 -14.93
C GLY A 229 -0.81 6.62 -13.51
N ARG A 230 -1.68 5.63 -13.40
CA ARG A 230 -2.24 5.16 -12.16
C ARG A 230 -2.20 3.64 -12.12
N VAL A 231 -1.86 3.09 -10.96
CA VAL A 231 -1.99 1.66 -10.65
C VAL A 231 -2.85 1.54 -9.40
N GLU A 232 -3.85 0.66 -9.45
CA GLU A 232 -4.67 0.31 -8.29
C GLU A 232 -4.69 -1.22 -8.14
N VAL A 233 -4.21 -1.70 -6.99
CA VAL A 233 -4.23 -3.11 -6.63
C VAL A 233 -5.14 -3.28 -5.42
N VAL A 234 -6.20 -4.07 -5.54
CA VAL A 234 -7.10 -4.36 -4.42
C VAL A 234 -6.65 -5.67 -3.77
N ALA A 235 -6.07 -5.60 -2.58
CA ALA A 235 -5.50 -6.76 -1.91
C ALA A 235 -5.76 -6.81 -0.40
N LYS A 236 -5.63 -8.00 0.18
CA LYS A 236 -5.59 -8.30 1.62
C LYS A 236 -4.20 -8.86 1.93
N MET A 237 -3.52 -8.29 2.91
CA MET A 237 -2.16 -8.70 3.29
C MET A 237 -2.17 -10.00 4.12
N PRO A 238 -1.08 -10.81 4.09
CA PRO A 238 -0.95 -12.02 4.90
C PRO A 238 -0.79 -11.76 6.41
N LYS A 239 -1.13 -12.79 7.19
CA LYS A 239 -0.88 -12.93 8.63
C LYS A 239 0.22 -13.95 8.86
N GLY A 240 1.30 -13.55 9.54
CA GLY A 240 2.36 -14.47 9.94
C GLY A 240 3.69 -13.79 10.15
N ASP A 241 4.39 -14.18 11.20
CA ASP A 241 5.72 -13.68 11.47
C ASP A 241 6.65 -13.95 10.29
N TRP A 242 7.47 -12.94 9.99
CA TRP A 242 8.52 -12.98 8.96
C TRP A 242 8.02 -13.03 7.52
N LEU A 243 6.72 -12.83 7.28
CA LEU A 243 6.17 -12.65 5.94
C LEU A 243 6.37 -11.20 5.47
N TRP A 244 6.71 -11.02 4.21
CA TRP A 244 6.95 -9.73 3.56
C TRP A 244 6.17 -9.66 2.23
N PRO A 245 4.87 -9.31 2.28
CA PRO A 245 4.11 -8.99 1.08
C PRO A 245 4.58 -7.67 0.45
N ALA A 246 4.65 -7.65 -0.88
CA ALA A 246 4.99 -6.44 -1.63
C ALA A 246 4.15 -6.29 -2.90
N ILE A 247 3.75 -5.04 -3.17
CA ILE A 247 3.13 -4.55 -4.39
C ILE A 247 4.00 -3.40 -4.87
N TRP A 248 4.71 -3.61 -5.97
CA TRP A 248 5.82 -2.74 -6.33
C TRP A 248 6.09 -2.81 -7.82
N MET A 249 6.91 -1.89 -8.31
CA MET A 249 7.18 -1.76 -9.72
C MET A 249 8.66 -1.57 -10.00
N MET A 250 9.10 -2.18 -11.09
CA MET A 250 10.48 -2.10 -11.59
C MET A 250 10.49 -1.56 -13.02
N PRO A 251 11.57 -0.90 -13.45
CA PRO A 251 11.68 -0.35 -14.80
C PRO A 251 11.72 -1.49 -15.82
N GLU A 252 11.01 -1.34 -16.93
CA GLU A 252 11.01 -2.31 -18.04
C GLU A 252 12.42 -2.48 -18.61
N ASP A 253 13.15 -1.37 -18.70
CA ASP A 253 14.52 -1.29 -19.21
C ASP A 253 15.43 -0.60 -18.19
N SER A 254 16.63 -1.13 -17.99
CA SER A 254 17.67 -0.54 -17.13
C SER A 254 18.41 0.63 -17.81
N VAL A 255 17.67 1.65 -18.26
CA VAL A 255 18.17 2.78 -19.07
C VAL A 255 19.35 3.51 -18.42
N TYR A 256 19.36 3.61 -17.10
CA TYR A 256 20.36 4.35 -16.32
C TYR A 256 21.41 3.44 -15.66
N GLY A 257 21.35 2.13 -15.90
CA GLY A 257 22.23 1.14 -15.28
C GLY A 257 21.50 0.20 -14.32
N ALA A 258 22.28 -0.62 -13.62
CA ALA A 258 21.78 -1.57 -12.63
C ALA A 258 21.03 -0.87 -11.49
N TRP A 259 20.20 -1.63 -10.77
CA TRP A 259 19.52 -1.13 -9.58
C TRP A 259 20.53 -0.51 -8.58
N PRO A 260 20.20 0.62 -7.93
CA PRO A 260 18.95 1.37 -7.99
C PRO A 260 18.96 2.50 -9.05
N ALA A 261 19.95 2.57 -9.94
CA ALA A 261 20.10 3.70 -10.88
C ALA A 261 18.93 3.87 -11.85
N SER A 262 18.24 2.78 -12.20
CA SER A 262 17.04 2.81 -13.04
C SER A 262 15.72 2.89 -12.26
N GLY A 263 15.78 2.97 -10.93
CA GLY A 263 14.63 3.19 -10.06
C GLY A 263 13.88 1.92 -9.63
N GLU A 264 13.11 2.05 -8.56
CA GLU A 264 12.10 1.09 -8.06
C GLU A 264 10.97 1.90 -7.40
N ILE A 265 9.73 1.45 -7.55
CA ILE A 265 8.56 2.09 -6.95
C ILE A 265 7.79 1.08 -6.09
N ASP A 266 7.93 1.17 -4.77
CA ASP A 266 7.17 0.37 -3.83
C ASP A 266 5.84 1.04 -3.52
N ILE A 267 4.76 0.50 -4.09
CA ILE A 267 3.41 1.00 -3.84
C ILE A 267 3.00 0.65 -2.42
N ALA A 268 3.22 -0.61 -2.01
CA ALA A 268 2.90 -1.08 -0.68
C ALA A 268 3.76 -2.29 -0.27
N GLU A 269 4.49 -2.12 0.82
CA GLU A 269 5.16 -3.20 1.54
C GLU A 269 4.65 -3.25 2.97
N SER A 270 4.54 -4.46 3.52
CA SER A 270 4.14 -4.68 4.91
C SER A 270 4.95 -5.82 5.52
N ARG A 271 4.93 -5.91 6.85
CA ARG A 271 5.35 -7.12 7.58
C ARG A 271 4.11 -7.91 7.96
N GLY A 272 4.15 -9.23 7.91
CA GLY A 272 3.05 -10.09 8.37
C GLY A 272 2.99 -10.26 9.89
N ASN A 273 4.05 -9.85 10.61
CA ASN A 273 4.10 -9.84 12.07
C ASN A 273 2.93 -9.04 12.65
N ASP A 274 2.51 -9.36 13.88
CA ASP A 274 1.44 -8.64 14.54
C ASP A 274 1.78 -7.17 14.88
N TYR A 275 0.78 -6.45 15.39
CA TYR A 275 0.89 -5.03 15.75
C TYR A 275 1.92 -4.73 16.86
N LYS A 276 2.42 -5.74 17.57
CA LYS A 276 3.46 -5.55 18.60
C LYS A 276 4.85 -5.47 17.97
N TYR A 277 5.02 -6.02 16.76
CA TYR A 277 6.22 -5.83 15.98
C TYR A 277 6.27 -4.38 15.43
N PRO A 278 7.42 -3.68 15.52
CA PRO A 278 7.54 -2.35 14.94
C PRO A 278 7.25 -2.35 13.44
N ARG A 279 6.23 -1.58 13.00
CA ARG A 279 5.77 -1.59 11.61
C ARG A 279 5.36 -3.00 11.16
N GLY A 280 4.57 -3.67 11.99
CA GLY A 280 3.90 -4.94 11.68
C GLY A 280 2.78 -4.77 10.66
N ARG A 281 1.86 -5.74 10.64
CA ARG A 281 0.75 -5.83 9.67
C ARG A 281 -0.27 -4.69 9.75
N ASP A 282 -0.21 -3.87 10.80
CA ASP A 282 -0.99 -2.64 10.95
C ASP A 282 -0.38 -1.45 10.20
N SER A 283 0.73 -1.64 9.49
CA SER A 283 1.44 -0.61 8.74
C SER A 283 1.72 -1.01 7.30
N VAL A 284 1.67 -0.03 6.40
CA VAL A 284 2.12 -0.16 5.01
C VAL A 284 3.15 0.92 4.74
N VAL A 285 4.24 0.55 4.09
CA VAL A 285 5.33 1.43 3.68
C VAL A 285 5.27 1.58 2.16
N SER A 286 5.51 2.80 1.68
CA SER A 286 5.79 3.07 0.27
C SER A 286 7.15 3.72 0.18
N THR A 287 7.92 3.34 -0.83
CA THR A 287 9.33 3.73 -0.97
C THR A 287 9.64 3.96 -2.45
N LEU A 288 10.56 4.87 -2.73
CA LEU A 288 11.23 4.95 -4.02
C LEU A 288 12.70 4.63 -3.82
N HIS A 289 13.24 3.64 -4.53
CA HIS A 289 14.68 3.39 -4.56
C HIS A 289 15.30 4.05 -5.78
N TRP A 290 16.44 4.71 -5.57
CA TRP A 290 17.16 5.45 -6.59
C TRP A 290 18.55 5.81 -6.08
N GLY A 291 19.56 5.73 -6.93
CA GLY A 291 20.94 6.02 -6.53
C GLY A 291 21.93 5.60 -7.61
N PRO A 292 23.18 6.08 -7.58
CA PRO A 292 24.16 5.71 -8.59
C PRO A 292 24.56 4.24 -8.57
N ASP A 293 24.48 3.59 -7.41
CA ASP A 293 24.82 2.19 -7.21
C ASP A 293 24.17 1.65 -5.92
N TYR A 294 24.31 0.34 -5.70
CA TYR A 294 23.74 -0.40 -4.56
C TYR A 294 24.09 0.19 -3.18
N GLN A 295 25.29 0.76 -3.01
CA GLN A 295 25.73 1.30 -1.72
C GLN A 295 25.18 2.70 -1.45
N HIS A 296 24.72 3.39 -2.49
CA HIS A 296 24.29 4.78 -2.45
C HIS A 296 22.80 4.93 -2.80
N ASP A 297 21.99 4.01 -2.31
CA ASP A 297 20.53 4.10 -2.45
C ASP A 297 19.95 5.24 -1.58
N GLY A 298 19.25 6.16 -2.24
CA GLY A 298 18.70 7.41 -1.69
C GLY A 298 17.32 7.28 -1.05
N TYR A 299 16.78 6.06 -0.95
CA TYR A 299 15.41 5.77 -0.51
C TYR A 299 14.99 6.42 0.82
N MET A 300 15.94 6.64 1.73
CA MET A 300 15.70 7.25 3.05
C MET A 300 15.08 8.66 2.98
N THR A 301 15.13 9.33 1.83
CA THR A 301 14.51 10.65 1.63
C THR A 301 13.18 10.57 0.87
N THR A 302 12.77 9.38 0.45
CA THR A 302 11.62 9.13 -0.42
C THR A 302 10.82 7.91 0.03
N TYR A 303 10.39 7.92 1.29
CA TYR A 303 9.51 6.90 1.84
C TYR A 303 8.39 7.51 2.68
N GLY A 304 7.33 6.74 2.89
CA GLY A 304 6.22 7.08 3.77
C GLY A 304 5.64 5.84 4.43
N THR A 305 4.95 6.02 5.56
CA THR A 305 4.32 4.90 6.29
C THR A 305 2.92 5.26 6.72
N LYS A 306 1.97 4.34 6.53
CA LYS A 306 0.58 4.50 6.95
C LYS A 306 0.15 3.41 7.91
N PHE A 307 -0.20 3.83 9.12
CA PHE A 307 -0.72 2.95 10.16
C PHE A 307 -2.25 2.92 10.18
N LEU A 308 -2.81 1.75 10.42
CA LEU A 308 -4.19 1.57 10.85
C LEU A 308 -4.27 1.56 12.37
N LYS A 309 -5.40 2.03 12.91
CA LYS A 309 -5.69 1.98 14.35
C LYS A 309 -6.76 0.92 14.58
N ARG A 310 -6.53 0.02 15.55
CA ARG A 310 -7.48 -1.00 16.03
C ARG A 310 -7.84 -2.13 15.03
N THR A 311 -7.16 -2.18 13.90
CA THR A 311 -7.30 -3.19 12.83
C THR A 311 -5.99 -3.22 12.06
N ASP A 312 -5.84 -4.14 11.12
CA ASP A 312 -4.65 -4.26 10.29
C ASP A 312 -4.98 -4.54 8.81
N TYR A 313 -3.95 -4.53 7.95
CA TYR A 313 -4.11 -4.69 6.51
C TYR A 313 -4.44 -6.13 6.07
N SER A 314 -4.51 -7.06 7.02
CA SER A 314 -4.88 -8.46 6.80
C SER A 314 -6.34 -8.78 7.16
N ASP A 315 -7.08 -7.84 7.73
CA ASP A 315 -8.48 -8.04 8.13
C ASP A 315 -9.47 -7.96 6.97
N ARG A 316 -9.13 -7.22 5.90
CA ARG A 316 -10.01 -7.01 4.72
C ARG A 316 -9.23 -6.50 3.52
N PHE A 317 -9.90 -6.39 2.39
CA PHE A 317 -9.35 -5.77 1.20
C PHE A 317 -9.16 -4.25 1.36
N PHE A 318 -8.04 -3.77 0.84
CA PHE A 318 -7.72 -2.36 0.65
C PHE A 318 -7.24 -2.13 -0.78
N THR A 319 -7.50 -0.93 -1.30
CA THR A 319 -6.89 -0.48 -2.56
C THR A 319 -5.54 0.13 -2.26
N TYR A 320 -4.47 -0.44 -2.78
CA TYR A 320 -3.12 0.11 -2.78
C TYR A 320 -2.91 0.81 -4.11
N GLY A 321 -2.68 2.11 -4.05
CA GLY A 321 -2.71 2.96 -5.22
C GLY A 321 -1.42 3.75 -5.40
N LEU A 322 -1.05 3.93 -6.65
CA LEU A 322 0.03 4.78 -7.10
C LEU A 322 -0.51 5.69 -8.20
N GLU A 323 -0.15 6.97 -8.16
CA GLU A 323 -0.31 7.87 -9.29
C GLU A 323 0.97 8.67 -9.48
N TRP A 324 1.47 8.71 -10.72
CA TRP A 324 2.65 9.49 -11.03
C TRP A 324 2.60 10.09 -12.43
N ASN A 325 3.23 11.24 -12.57
CA ASN A 325 3.43 11.91 -13.85
C ASN A 325 4.75 12.70 -13.79
N LYS A 326 4.97 13.58 -14.77
CA LYS A 326 6.17 14.41 -14.86
C LYS A 326 6.31 15.44 -13.73
N ASP A 327 5.23 15.73 -13.00
CA ASP A 327 5.12 16.81 -12.02
C ASP A 327 5.04 16.29 -10.58
N TYR A 328 4.60 15.04 -10.34
CA TYR A 328 4.59 14.43 -9.01
C TYR A 328 4.52 12.89 -9.05
N ILE A 329 4.78 12.28 -7.90
CA ILE A 329 4.48 10.87 -7.62
C ILE A 329 3.88 10.76 -6.21
N PHE A 330 2.81 9.97 -6.06
CA PHE A 330 2.25 9.70 -4.75
C PHE A 330 1.59 8.33 -4.66
N THR A 331 1.59 7.77 -3.46
CA THR A 331 0.95 6.50 -3.14
C THR A 331 -0.13 6.72 -2.08
N TYR A 332 -1.12 5.84 -2.06
CA TYR A 332 -2.25 5.91 -1.14
C TYR A 332 -2.82 4.54 -0.81
N VAL A 333 -3.57 4.48 0.30
CA VAL A 333 -4.26 3.24 0.71
C VAL A 333 -5.74 3.48 1.02
N GLY A 334 -6.60 2.68 0.42
CA GLY A 334 -8.05 2.79 0.43
C GLY A 334 -8.58 3.84 -0.54
N ASN A 335 -8.21 5.11 -0.38
CA ASN A 335 -8.59 6.18 -1.32
C ASN A 335 -7.48 7.22 -1.44
N ARG A 336 -7.53 8.03 -2.51
CA ARG A 336 -6.52 9.05 -2.83
C ARG A 336 -6.23 10.06 -1.72
N LEU A 337 -7.20 10.35 -0.85
CA LEU A 337 -7.03 11.28 0.28
C LEU A 337 -6.21 10.67 1.43
N LYS A 338 -6.07 9.34 1.46
CA LYS A 338 -5.26 8.61 2.44
C LYS A 338 -3.88 8.32 1.89
N GLN A 339 -3.15 9.39 1.57
CA GLN A 339 -1.77 9.32 1.12
C GLN A 339 -0.89 8.57 2.14
N VAL A 340 0.04 7.79 1.60
CA VAL A 340 1.14 7.14 2.32
C VAL A 340 2.42 7.97 2.10
N PHE A 341 2.70 8.31 0.86
CA PHE A 341 3.86 9.08 0.42
C PHE A 341 3.46 10.03 -0.73
N TYR A 342 4.07 11.22 -0.79
CA TYR A 342 3.91 12.19 -1.87
C TYR A 342 5.25 12.91 -2.10
N LEU A 343 5.63 13.04 -3.36
CA LEU A 343 6.81 13.80 -3.79
C LEU A 343 6.43 14.69 -4.97
N ASP A 344 6.71 15.98 -4.82
CA ASP A 344 6.51 16.99 -5.86
C ASP A 344 7.79 17.14 -6.70
N PHE A 345 7.63 17.14 -8.03
CA PHE A 345 8.72 17.38 -8.99
C PHE A 345 8.75 18.81 -9.53
N LYS A 346 7.82 19.70 -9.12
CA LYS A 346 7.70 21.07 -9.67
C LYS A 346 8.92 21.95 -9.44
N GLU A 347 9.61 21.78 -8.32
CA GLU A 347 10.86 22.51 -8.05
C GLU A 347 12.02 22.02 -8.95
N LYS A 348 11.82 20.88 -9.64
CA LYS A 348 12.77 20.23 -10.56
C LYS A 348 14.15 20.03 -9.93
N GLU A 349 14.21 19.81 -8.62
CA GLU A 349 15.42 19.35 -7.94
C GLU A 349 15.76 17.95 -8.50
N PRO A 350 16.89 17.79 -9.20
CA PRO A 350 17.29 16.48 -9.71
C PRO A 350 17.58 15.52 -8.55
N PHE A 351 17.21 14.25 -8.70
CA PHE A 351 17.51 13.22 -7.71
C PHE A 351 18.99 13.15 -7.33
N TRP A 352 19.90 13.43 -8.26
CA TRP A 352 21.34 13.56 -7.96
C TRP A 352 21.66 14.56 -6.85
N GLN A 353 20.99 15.73 -6.87
CA GLN A 353 21.16 16.76 -5.85
C GLN A 353 20.44 16.37 -4.56
N LYS A 354 19.22 15.82 -4.68
CA LYS A 354 18.44 15.34 -3.55
C LYS A 354 19.20 14.29 -2.71
N GLY A 355 19.94 13.40 -3.37
CA GLY A 355 20.73 12.35 -2.72
C GLY A 355 22.07 12.82 -2.19
N ASN A 356 22.43 14.09 -2.46
CA ASN A 356 23.73 14.68 -2.16
C ASN A 356 24.91 13.83 -2.67
N PHE A 357 24.77 13.24 -3.86
CA PHE A 357 25.80 12.35 -4.42
C PHE A 357 27.00 13.10 -5.01
N GLN A 358 26.93 14.43 -5.06
CA GLN A 358 27.98 15.28 -5.62
C GLN A 358 29.30 15.11 -4.85
N GLY A 359 30.36 14.71 -5.55
CA GLY A 359 31.69 14.56 -4.95
C GLY A 359 31.86 13.31 -4.09
N MET A 360 30.87 12.42 -4.05
CA MET A 360 31.06 11.10 -3.47
C MET A 360 32.05 10.29 -4.30
N ALA A 361 32.77 9.40 -3.62
CA ALA A 361 33.71 8.48 -4.22
C ALA A 361 33.45 7.07 -3.71
N THR A 362 33.71 6.08 -4.56
CA THR A 362 33.75 4.67 -4.16
C THR A 362 34.84 4.45 -3.11
N GLY A 363 34.83 3.28 -2.45
CA GLY A 363 35.84 2.93 -1.44
C GLY A 363 37.30 2.94 -1.93
N ASN A 364 37.54 2.93 -3.24
CA ASN A 364 38.88 3.05 -3.83
C ASN A 364 39.25 4.49 -4.27
N GLY A 365 38.41 5.48 -3.96
CA GLY A 365 38.64 6.90 -4.27
C GLY A 365 38.20 7.33 -5.68
N THR A 366 37.53 6.47 -6.46
CA THR A 366 36.98 6.84 -7.77
C THR A 366 35.71 7.65 -7.59
N LEU A 367 35.62 8.81 -8.24
CA LEU A 367 34.41 9.64 -8.19
C LEU A 367 33.20 8.91 -8.76
N ILE A 368 32.08 8.98 -8.06
CA ILE A 368 30.81 8.44 -8.53
C ILE A 368 30.28 9.35 -9.65
N THR A 369 29.95 8.73 -10.78
CA THR A 369 29.41 9.43 -11.95
C THR A 369 27.89 9.48 -11.89
N ASN A 370 27.32 10.63 -12.26
CA ASN A 370 25.86 10.78 -12.29
C ASN A 370 25.24 10.00 -13.48
N PRO A 371 24.45 8.94 -13.23
CA PRO A 371 23.85 8.13 -14.30
C PRO A 371 22.76 8.88 -15.08
N TRP A 372 22.20 9.95 -14.50
CA TRP A 372 21.07 10.70 -15.06
C TRP A 372 21.48 11.93 -15.88
N LEU A 373 22.79 12.18 -16.09
CA LEU A 373 23.27 13.36 -16.84
C LEU A 373 22.65 13.50 -18.24
N LYS A 374 22.33 12.37 -18.88
CA LYS A 374 21.77 12.33 -20.24
C LYS A 374 20.24 12.27 -20.28
N ALA A 375 19.56 12.23 -19.13
CA ALA A 375 18.10 12.11 -19.08
C ALA A 375 17.38 13.34 -19.64
N GLY A 376 18.02 14.51 -19.58
CA GLY A 376 17.43 15.78 -20.06
C GLY A 376 16.27 16.29 -19.21
N ASN A 377 16.05 15.71 -18.02
CA ASN A 377 15.01 16.10 -17.06
C ASN A 377 15.48 15.83 -15.62
N ALA A 378 14.75 16.35 -14.63
CA ALA A 378 15.09 16.25 -13.21
C ALA A 378 14.46 15.04 -12.49
N ILE A 379 13.57 14.30 -13.16
CA ILE A 379 12.74 13.27 -12.52
C ILE A 379 13.27 11.85 -12.74
N ALA A 380 14.32 11.69 -13.56
CA ALA A 380 15.04 10.45 -13.68
C ALA A 380 15.48 9.94 -12.29
N PRO A 381 15.25 8.65 -11.97
CA PRO A 381 14.93 7.58 -12.92
C PRO A 381 13.44 7.28 -13.16
N PHE A 382 12.50 8.04 -12.58
CA PHE A 382 11.06 7.75 -12.64
C PHE A 382 10.36 8.25 -13.92
N ASP A 383 11.15 8.55 -14.95
CA ASP A 383 10.71 8.95 -16.29
C ASP A 383 10.70 7.80 -17.29
N GLN A 384 10.84 6.55 -16.84
CA GLN A 384 10.79 5.36 -17.69
C GLN A 384 9.45 4.60 -17.55
N LYS A 385 9.29 3.53 -18.34
CA LYS A 385 8.18 2.60 -18.17
C LYS A 385 8.49 1.65 -17.02
N PHE A 386 7.48 1.36 -16.19
CA PHE A 386 7.59 0.44 -15.08
C PHE A 386 6.53 -0.68 -15.22
N TYR A 387 6.92 -1.91 -14.92
CA TYR A 387 6.04 -3.08 -14.81
C TYR A 387 5.74 -3.40 -13.35
N LEU A 388 4.63 -4.08 -13.08
CA LEU A 388 4.15 -4.41 -11.75
C LEU A 388 4.66 -5.79 -11.30
N ILE A 389 4.99 -5.91 -10.02
CA ILE A 389 5.37 -7.15 -9.34
C ILE A 389 4.48 -7.33 -8.11
N LEU A 390 4.02 -8.56 -7.90
CA LEU A 390 3.29 -8.99 -6.71
C LEU A 390 3.98 -10.22 -6.12
N ASN A 391 4.33 -10.19 -4.84
CA ASN A 391 4.94 -11.34 -4.17
C ASN A 391 4.68 -11.35 -2.65
N VAL A 392 4.99 -12.51 -2.05
CA VAL A 392 5.15 -12.65 -0.61
C VAL A 392 6.50 -13.28 -0.33
N ALA A 393 7.49 -12.46 0.02
CA ALA A 393 8.79 -12.91 0.49
C ALA A 393 8.69 -13.42 1.93
N VAL A 394 9.68 -14.20 2.36
CA VAL A 394 9.74 -14.78 3.72
C VAL A 394 11.14 -14.70 4.28
N GLY A 395 11.28 -14.06 5.43
CA GLY A 395 12.58 -13.69 6.00
C GLY A 395 13.36 -12.75 5.09
N ALA A 396 14.47 -12.21 5.60
CA ALA A 396 15.39 -11.36 4.85
C ALA A 396 16.67 -11.12 5.67
N GLN A 397 17.77 -10.75 5.01
CA GLN A 397 19.04 -10.38 5.64
C GLN A 397 19.40 -8.90 5.47
N ASN A 398 18.46 -8.09 4.96
CA ASN A 398 18.70 -6.69 4.59
C ASN A 398 18.26 -5.67 5.66
N GLY A 399 17.97 -6.09 6.89
CA GLY A 399 17.46 -5.22 7.95
C GLY A 399 15.95 -4.95 7.90
N TRP A 400 15.21 -5.52 6.94
CA TRP A 400 13.74 -5.39 6.91
C TRP A 400 13.12 -5.91 8.21
N PHE A 401 13.61 -7.05 8.71
CA PHE A 401 13.30 -7.53 10.05
C PHE A 401 14.45 -7.17 10.99
N TYR A 402 14.19 -6.37 12.02
CA TYR A 402 15.21 -5.85 12.94
C TYR A 402 15.85 -6.93 13.82
N ASP A 403 17.18 -6.95 13.84
CA ASP A 403 17.97 -7.79 14.74
C ASP A 403 17.65 -7.51 16.21
N GLY A 404 17.57 -8.58 17.00
CA GLY A 404 17.31 -8.51 18.45
C GLY A 404 15.89 -8.04 18.82
N LYS A 405 14.95 -7.99 17.87
CA LYS A 405 13.54 -7.63 18.14
C LYS A 405 12.61 -8.82 18.00
N TYR A 406 11.60 -8.87 18.87
CA TYR A 406 10.43 -9.75 18.75
C TYR A 406 10.77 -11.24 18.54
N ASN A 407 11.83 -11.71 19.19
CA ASN A 407 12.33 -13.08 19.07
C ASN A 407 12.67 -13.50 17.63
N LYS A 408 13.12 -12.55 16.79
CA LYS A 408 13.68 -12.85 15.46
C LYS A 408 14.74 -13.95 15.60
N PRO A 409 14.58 -15.11 14.94
CA PRO A 409 15.43 -16.28 15.18
C PRO A 409 16.78 -16.25 14.46
N TRP A 410 17.01 -15.26 13.59
CA TRP A 410 18.28 -15.10 12.87
C TRP A 410 18.87 -13.69 13.08
N VAL A 411 20.16 -13.57 12.76
CA VAL A 411 20.88 -12.30 12.66
C VAL A 411 21.24 -12.09 11.20
N ASP A 412 21.07 -10.87 10.69
CA ASP A 412 21.22 -10.58 9.25
C ASP A 412 22.63 -10.88 8.72
N GLY A 413 23.67 -10.61 9.51
CA GLY A 413 25.05 -10.91 9.15
C GLY A 413 25.45 -12.39 9.24
N SER A 414 24.55 -13.30 9.63
CA SER A 414 24.87 -14.73 9.78
C SER A 414 24.80 -15.47 8.45
N THR A 415 25.82 -16.27 8.14
CA THR A 415 25.78 -17.19 6.99
C THR A 415 24.77 -18.32 7.16
N SER A 416 24.35 -18.60 8.41
CA SER A 416 23.33 -19.61 8.72
C SER A 416 21.94 -19.04 8.95
N ALA A 417 21.67 -17.79 8.56
CA ALA A 417 20.42 -17.11 8.87
C ALA A 417 19.17 -17.91 8.45
N ALA A 418 19.15 -18.45 7.22
CA ALA A 418 18.06 -19.30 6.74
C ALA A 418 17.91 -20.60 7.53
N ARG A 419 19.02 -21.19 8.02
CA ARG A 419 19.01 -22.38 8.87
C ARG A 419 18.44 -22.07 10.25
N ASP A 420 18.82 -20.93 10.83
CA ASP A 420 18.37 -20.52 12.15
C ASP A 420 16.87 -20.16 12.11
N PHE A 421 16.43 -19.51 11.02
CA PHE A 421 15.02 -19.37 10.68
C PHE A 421 14.31 -20.74 10.62
N TRP A 422 14.84 -21.71 9.87
CA TRP A 422 14.22 -23.05 9.77
C TRP A 422 14.14 -23.78 11.12
N LYS A 423 15.22 -23.74 11.91
CA LYS A 423 15.26 -24.39 13.23
C LYS A 423 14.22 -23.82 14.20
N ALA A 424 13.84 -22.55 14.03
CA ALA A 424 12.81 -21.89 14.81
C ALA A 424 11.39 -22.05 14.25
N LYS A 425 11.15 -22.94 13.28
CA LYS A 425 9.82 -23.11 12.64
C LYS A 425 8.67 -23.31 13.60
N ASP A 426 8.90 -24.04 14.70
CA ASP A 426 7.86 -24.29 15.70
C ASP A 426 7.46 -23.03 16.49
N GLN A 427 8.26 -21.96 16.43
CA GLN A 427 7.95 -20.66 17.05
C GLN A 427 7.14 -19.76 16.11
N TRP A 428 7.53 -19.66 14.84
CA TRP A 428 6.91 -18.72 13.91
C TRP A 428 5.80 -19.32 13.04
N LEU A 429 5.87 -20.60 12.69
CA LEU A 429 4.87 -21.22 11.81
C LEU A 429 3.44 -21.20 12.42
N PRO A 430 3.24 -21.38 13.75
CA PRO A 430 1.92 -21.25 14.34
C PRO A 430 1.32 -19.84 14.24
N THR A 431 2.12 -18.83 13.94
CA THR A 431 1.64 -17.44 13.77
C THR A 431 1.07 -17.20 12.37
N TRP A 432 1.35 -18.08 11.41
CA TRP A 432 0.86 -17.98 10.05
C TRP A 432 -0.63 -18.32 9.99
N GLY A 433 -1.40 -17.51 9.27
CA GLY A 433 -2.83 -17.73 9.09
C GLY A 433 -3.17 -19.11 8.51
N GLU A 434 -4.39 -19.58 8.78
CA GLU A 434 -4.89 -20.82 8.17
C GLU A 434 -5.20 -20.60 6.68
N GLY A 435 -4.94 -21.61 5.84
CA GLY A 435 -5.24 -21.55 4.41
C GLY A 435 -4.66 -20.30 3.74
N ASN A 436 -5.53 -19.50 3.11
CA ASN A 436 -5.15 -18.31 2.35
C ASN A 436 -4.72 -17.13 3.23
N ASP A 437 -5.02 -17.13 4.54
CA ASP A 437 -4.69 -16.00 5.41
C ASP A 437 -3.18 -15.87 5.69
N ARG A 438 -2.36 -16.88 5.39
CA ARG A 438 -0.89 -16.76 5.36
C ARG A 438 -0.35 -16.17 4.06
N GLY A 439 -1.20 -15.95 3.07
CA GLY A 439 -0.86 -15.41 1.76
C GLY A 439 -1.41 -14.01 1.52
N MET A 440 -0.92 -13.37 0.46
CA MET A 440 -1.52 -12.15 -0.06
C MET A 440 -2.64 -12.54 -1.02
N THR A 441 -3.86 -12.06 -0.76
CA THR A 441 -4.99 -12.24 -1.68
C THR A 441 -5.21 -10.96 -2.47
N VAL A 442 -5.17 -11.03 -3.79
CA VAL A 442 -5.35 -9.91 -4.70
C VAL A 442 -6.63 -10.10 -5.49
N LYS A 443 -7.59 -9.22 -5.24
CA LYS A 443 -8.91 -9.25 -5.87
C LYS A 443 -8.90 -8.67 -7.29
N SER A 444 -8.11 -7.63 -7.53
CA SER A 444 -8.03 -7.01 -8.85
C SER A 444 -6.81 -6.11 -9.01
N VAL A 445 -6.34 -5.97 -10.24
CA VAL A 445 -5.33 -5.00 -10.66
C VAL A 445 -5.89 -4.16 -11.80
N LYS A 446 -5.73 -2.84 -11.70
CA LYS A 446 -6.01 -1.92 -12.80
C LYS A 446 -4.81 -1.01 -13.02
N MET A 447 -4.41 -0.86 -14.28
CA MET A 447 -3.35 0.05 -14.70
C MET A 447 -3.89 0.97 -15.79
N TRP A 448 -3.67 2.26 -15.61
CA TRP A 448 -3.99 3.29 -16.59
C TRP A 448 -2.75 4.09 -16.92
N GLN A 449 -2.51 4.34 -18.20
CA GLN A 449 -1.47 5.25 -18.64
C GLN A 449 -2.04 6.65 -18.85
N GLN A 450 -1.30 7.68 -18.48
CA GLN A 450 -1.68 9.06 -18.76
C GLN A 450 -1.67 9.32 -20.28
N GLY A 451 -2.74 9.92 -20.81
CA GLY A 451 -2.91 10.21 -22.23
C GLY A 451 -4.17 9.57 -22.83
N LYS A 452 -4.45 9.90 -24.11
CA LYS A 452 -5.55 9.29 -24.86
C LYS A 452 -5.21 7.84 -25.23
N CYS A 453 -6.24 7.00 -25.29
CA CYS A 453 -6.23 5.85 -26.19
C CYS A 453 -6.43 6.36 -27.64
#